data_AF-A0A508ACX5-F1
#
_entry.id   AF-A0A508ACX5-F1
#
_cell.length_a   1.000
_cell.length_b   1.000
_cell.length_c   1.000
_cell.angle_alpha   90.00
_cell.angle_beta   90.00
_cell.angle_gamma   90.00
#
_symmetry.space_group_name_H-M   'P 1'
#
loop_
_entity.id
_entity.type
_entity.pdbx_description
1 polymer ?
#
loop_
_entity_poly.entity_id
_entity_poly.type
_entity_poly.pdbx_seq_one_letter_code
_entity_poly.pdbx_strand_id
1 'polypeptide(L)'
;PMARAADAGAALPEGVEVLLETLPPAQRAVLQARVERWQSWTPEARAAFAERAARWDALPPLERGRRREAWQAWRALPPMQREQVGGMSREFAARPVNEREALRARFQALDTSVQRGWLLGPVLGADHWRLHGLLAQVPGDQRAPLLEVLAAMTAAQRAQLYVLVQRTPPQDRDALRRELIATPADRRQSWLWEQLDR
;
A
#
# COMPACT_ATOMS: atom_id res chain seq x y z
N PRO A 1 21.39 16.17 -21.02
CA PRO A 1 20.98 17.59 -21.15
C PRO A 1 19.49 17.76 -20.78
N MET A 2 19.21 17.98 -19.49
CA MET A 2 17.87 18.37 -19.02
C MET A 2 18.03 19.63 -18.16
N ALA A 3 18.31 20.74 -18.83
CA ALA A 3 18.26 22.06 -18.26
C ALA A 3 17.00 22.74 -18.81
N ARG A 4 15.95 22.83 -17.98
CA ARG A 4 14.93 23.89 -18.03
C ARG A 4 14.08 23.85 -16.76
N ALA A 5 14.72 24.21 -15.67
CA ALA A 5 14.05 24.72 -14.48
C ALA A 5 14.10 26.25 -14.57
N ALA A 6 13.18 26.87 -15.32
CA ALA A 6 13.09 28.34 -15.36
C ALA A 6 11.77 28.92 -15.91
N ASP A 7 10.71 28.13 -16.12
CA ASP A 7 9.42 28.70 -16.53
C ASP A 7 8.27 28.10 -15.70
N ALA A 8 8.27 28.45 -14.41
CA ALA A 8 7.31 27.95 -13.42
C ALA A 8 6.10 28.88 -13.25
N GLY A 9 5.78 29.70 -14.26
CA GLY A 9 4.66 30.62 -14.26
C GLY A 9 3.66 30.27 -15.37
N ALA A 10 2.49 29.77 -14.99
CA ALA A 10 1.27 29.63 -15.82
C ALA A 10 1.21 28.54 -16.92
N ALA A 11 2.28 28.17 -17.62
CA ALA A 11 2.18 27.20 -18.71
C ALA A 11 2.18 25.74 -18.24
N LEU A 12 1.35 24.91 -18.87
CA LEU A 12 1.51 23.44 -18.81
C LEU A 12 2.93 23.07 -19.25
N PRO A 13 3.57 22.04 -18.68
CA PRO A 13 4.84 21.57 -19.22
C PRO A 13 4.66 21.29 -20.72
N GLU A 14 5.53 21.85 -21.55
CA GLU A 14 5.46 21.72 -23.01
C GLU A 14 5.23 20.25 -23.40
N GLY A 15 4.20 20.00 -24.22
CA GLY A 15 3.85 18.66 -24.70
C GLY A 15 2.71 17.95 -23.97
N VAL A 16 2.21 18.47 -22.84
CA VAL A 16 1.00 17.91 -22.19
C VAL A 16 -0.24 18.06 -23.09
N GLU A 17 -0.34 19.15 -23.85
CA GLU A 17 -1.44 19.43 -24.78
C GLU A 17 -1.48 18.41 -25.94
N VAL A 18 -0.32 18.11 -26.52
CA VAL A 18 -0.17 17.07 -27.56
C VAL A 18 -0.48 15.67 -27.00
N LEU A 19 -0.12 15.41 -25.73
CA LEU A 19 -0.47 14.16 -25.05
C LEU A 19 -1.99 14.05 -24.83
N LEU A 20 -2.69 15.15 -24.51
CA LEU A 20 -4.14 15.13 -24.28
C LEU A 20 -4.92 14.68 -25.52
N GLU A 21 -4.50 15.11 -26.72
CA GLU A 21 -5.16 14.75 -27.98
C GLU A 21 -5.01 13.26 -28.33
N THR A 22 -3.90 12.64 -27.93
CA THR A 22 -3.57 11.24 -28.24
C THR A 22 -4.06 10.24 -27.19
N LEU A 23 -4.51 10.71 -26.02
CA LEU A 23 -4.96 9.86 -24.92
C LEU A 23 -6.41 9.38 -25.06
N PRO A 24 -6.71 8.12 -24.65
CA PRO A 24 -8.09 7.64 -24.51
C PRO A 24 -8.94 8.53 -23.59
N PRO A 25 -10.27 8.61 -23.79
CA PRO A 25 -11.14 9.57 -23.09
C PRO A 25 -11.01 9.54 -21.57
N ALA A 26 -10.93 8.35 -20.96
CA ALA A 26 -10.77 8.20 -19.52
C ALA A 26 -9.42 8.76 -19.01
N GLN A 27 -8.34 8.58 -19.77
CA GLN A 27 -7.01 9.09 -19.40
C GLN A 27 -6.92 10.60 -19.61
N ARG A 28 -7.56 11.11 -20.66
CA ARG A 28 -7.71 12.55 -20.92
C ARG A 28 -8.45 13.26 -19.78
N ALA A 29 -9.59 12.73 -19.34
CA ALA A 29 -10.36 13.30 -18.23
C ALA A 29 -9.56 13.37 -16.93
N VAL A 30 -8.80 12.32 -16.61
CA VAL A 30 -7.91 12.30 -15.42
C VAL A 30 -6.80 13.36 -15.54
N LEU A 31 -6.22 13.52 -16.74
CA LEU A 31 -5.17 14.50 -16.96
C LEU A 31 -5.71 15.93 -16.91
N GLN A 32 -6.87 16.20 -17.52
CA GLN A 32 -7.58 17.49 -17.44
C GLN A 32 -7.88 17.90 -16.00
N ALA A 33 -8.43 17.00 -15.19
CA ALA A 33 -8.70 17.29 -13.77
C ALA A 33 -7.42 17.62 -12.97
N ARG A 34 -6.27 17.05 -13.34
CA ARG A 34 -4.96 17.37 -12.73
C ARG A 34 -4.46 18.73 -13.19
N VAL A 35 -4.64 19.04 -14.48
CA VAL A 35 -4.29 20.34 -15.08
C VAL A 35 -5.09 21.46 -14.43
N GLU A 36 -6.41 21.32 -14.32
CA GLU A 36 -7.29 22.30 -13.65
C GLU A 36 -6.85 22.54 -12.20
N ARG A 37 -6.53 21.46 -11.48
CA ARG A 37 -6.02 21.55 -10.11
C ARG A 37 -4.66 22.27 -10.03
N TRP A 38 -3.77 22.04 -10.99
CA TRP A 38 -2.49 22.74 -11.06
C TRP A 38 -2.69 24.24 -11.36
N GLN A 39 -3.61 24.55 -12.28
CA GLN A 39 -3.97 25.91 -12.63
C GLN A 39 -4.61 26.66 -11.44
N SER A 40 -5.37 25.96 -10.60
CA SER A 40 -5.98 26.55 -9.39
C SER A 40 -4.98 26.81 -8.25
N TRP A 41 -3.72 26.37 -8.35
CA TRP A 41 -2.70 26.60 -7.32
C TRP A 41 -2.05 27.97 -7.43
N THR A 42 -1.75 28.57 -6.26
CA THR A 42 -0.96 29.81 -6.19
C THR A 42 0.48 29.56 -6.64
N PRO A 43 1.23 30.61 -7.04
CA PRO A 43 2.64 30.49 -7.38
C PRO A 43 3.47 29.81 -6.29
N GLU A 44 3.20 30.11 -5.02
CA GLU A 44 3.90 29.54 -3.87
C GLU A 44 3.62 28.04 -3.73
N ALA A 45 2.35 27.63 -3.93
CA ALA A 45 1.98 26.22 -3.89
C ALA A 45 2.63 25.42 -5.04
N ARG A 46 2.74 26.02 -6.23
CA ARG A 46 3.45 25.42 -7.37
C ARG A 46 4.96 25.34 -7.12
N ALA A 47 5.58 26.37 -6.55
CA ALA A 47 7.00 26.36 -6.17
C ALA A 47 7.29 25.27 -5.13
N ALA A 48 6.45 25.17 -4.09
CA ALA A 48 6.57 24.13 -3.07
C ALA A 48 6.38 22.71 -3.66
N PHE A 49 5.51 22.54 -4.66
CA PHE A 49 5.39 21.28 -5.38
C PHE A 49 6.64 20.96 -6.21
N ALA A 50 7.17 21.93 -6.96
CA ALA A 50 8.37 21.75 -7.76
C ALA A 50 9.57 21.32 -6.89
N GLU A 51 9.72 21.92 -5.71
CA GLU A 51 10.76 21.55 -4.75
C GLU A 51 10.58 20.11 -4.23
N ARG A 52 9.34 19.68 -3.92
CA ARG A 52 9.05 18.29 -3.54
C ARG A 52 9.32 17.31 -4.68
N ALA A 53 8.99 17.69 -5.92
CA ALA A 53 9.23 16.87 -7.10
C ALA A 53 10.74 16.71 -7.35
N ALA A 54 11.52 17.80 -7.29
CA ALA A 54 12.97 17.75 -7.41
C ALA A 54 13.61 16.86 -6.32
N ARG A 55 13.16 16.99 -5.06
CA ARG A 55 13.61 16.11 -3.97
C ARG A 55 13.27 14.65 -4.22
N TRP A 56 12.08 14.37 -4.77
CA TRP A 56 11.67 13.02 -5.13
C TRP A 56 12.54 12.45 -6.26
N ASP A 57 12.80 13.22 -7.31
CA ASP A 57 13.60 12.79 -8.45
C ASP A 57 15.08 12.59 -8.11
N ALA A 58 15.59 13.33 -7.12
CA ALA A 58 16.92 13.14 -6.56
C ALA A 58 17.06 11.85 -5.71
N LEU A 59 15.96 11.18 -5.34
CA LEU A 59 16.04 9.93 -4.57
C LEU A 59 16.62 8.79 -5.43
N PRO A 60 17.48 7.93 -4.83
CA PRO A 60 17.95 6.72 -5.49
C PRO A 60 16.77 5.86 -6.02
N PRO A 61 16.90 5.19 -7.18
CA PRO A 61 15.81 4.41 -7.77
C PRO A 61 15.20 3.37 -6.82
N LEU A 62 16.04 2.71 -6.01
CA LEU A 62 15.59 1.74 -5.00
C LEU A 62 14.72 2.40 -3.93
N GLU A 63 15.11 3.57 -3.45
CA GLU A 63 14.37 4.33 -2.44
C GLU A 63 13.03 4.83 -2.99
N ARG A 64 13.01 5.33 -4.23
CA ARG A 64 11.76 5.66 -4.93
C ARG A 64 10.86 4.43 -5.05
N GLY A 65 11.42 3.27 -5.35
CA GLY A 65 10.72 1.99 -5.41
C GLY A 65 10.04 1.63 -4.08
N ARG A 66 10.79 1.64 -2.98
CA ARG A 66 10.29 1.37 -1.63
C ARG A 66 9.16 2.33 -1.23
N ARG A 67 9.31 3.63 -1.49
CA ARG A 67 8.26 4.62 -1.19
C ARG A 67 7.00 4.43 -2.02
N ARG A 68 7.14 4.09 -3.32
CA ARG A 68 5.97 3.77 -4.16
C ARG A 68 5.26 2.52 -3.66
N GLU A 69 5.99 1.49 -3.28
CA GLU A 69 5.43 0.25 -2.72
C GLU A 69 4.67 0.56 -1.42
N ALA A 70 5.29 1.30 -0.50
CA ALA A 70 4.65 1.71 0.75
C ALA A 70 3.36 2.52 0.51
N TRP A 71 3.39 3.45 -0.45
CA TRP A 71 2.20 4.22 -0.83
C TRP A 71 1.09 3.34 -1.41
N GLN A 72 1.42 2.41 -2.31
CA GLN A 72 0.46 1.48 -2.88
C GLN A 72 -0.14 0.57 -1.81
N ALA A 73 0.70 0.05 -0.91
CA ALA A 73 0.26 -0.78 0.22
C ALA A 73 -0.69 -0.01 1.13
N TRP A 74 -0.34 1.21 1.53
CA TRP A 74 -1.22 2.07 2.33
C TRP A 74 -2.57 2.34 1.64
N ARG A 75 -2.58 2.64 0.33
CA ARG A 75 -3.83 2.84 -0.42
C ARG A 75 -4.70 1.59 -0.50
N ALA A 76 -4.08 0.41 -0.53
CA ALA A 76 -4.77 -0.87 -0.57
C ALA A 76 -5.31 -1.33 0.79
N LEU A 77 -4.93 -0.68 1.90
CA LEU A 77 -5.48 -1.01 3.21
C LEU A 77 -6.98 -0.67 3.28
N PRO A 78 -7.78 -1.45 4.04
CA PRO A 78 -9.16 -1.11 4.35
C PRO A 78 -9.29 0.30 4.96
N PRO A 79 -10.40 1.03 4.72
CA PRO A 79 -10.57 2.42 5.18
C PRO A 79 -10.26 2.63 6.66
N MET A 80 -10.77 1.77 7.53
CA MET A 80 -10.53 1.83 8.99
C MET A 80 -9.04 1.70 9.34
N GLN A 81 -8.31 0.83 8.64
CA GLN A 81 -6.86 0.69 8.86
C GLN A 81 -6.08 1.88 8.33
N ARG A 82 -6.50 2.51 7.22
CA ARG A 82 -5.87 3.75 6.75
C ARG A 82 -6.01 4.88 7.76
N GLU A 83 -7.18 4.99 8.39
CA GLU A 83 -7.41 5.96 9.46
C GLU A 83 -6.54 5.69 10.68
N GLN A 84 -6.46 4.41 11.11
CA GLN A 84 -5.59 4.00 12.20
C GLN A 84 -4.12 4.36 11.92
N VAL A 85 -3.61 4.04 10.72
CA VAL A 85 -2.25 4.42 10.30
C VAL A 85 -2.08 5.95 10.31
N GLY A 86 -3.09 6.70 9.88
CA GLY A 86 -3.11 8.16 9.96
C GLY A 86 -3.00 8.68 11.39
N GLY A 87 -3.70 8.07 12.35
CA GLY A 87 -3.59 8.35 13.79
C GLY A 87 -2.19 8.09 14.32
N MET A 88 -1.66 6.89 14.08
CA MET A 88 -0.30 6.49 14.47
C MET A 88 0.77 7.42 13.87
N SER A 89 0.57 7.89 12.63
CA SER A 89 1.48 8.84 11.99
C SER A 89 1.50 10.19 12.68
N ARG A 90 0.34 10.70 13.14
CA ARG A 90 0.26 11.95 13.92
C ARG A 90 0.92 11.81 15.28
N GLU A 91 0.67 10.70 15.99
CA GLU A 91 1.31 10.40 17.26
C GLU A 91 2.84 10.30 17.11
N PHE A 92 3.30 9.59 16.09
CA PHE A 92 4.72 9.52 15.78
C PHE A 92 5.32 10.89 15.46
N ALA A 93 4.61 11.74 14.71
CA ALA A 93 5.07 13.09 14.39
C ALA A 93 5.15 13.99 15.63
N ALA A 94 4.27 13.80 16.63
CA ALA A 94 4.27 14.57 17.87
C ALA A 94 5.41 14.21 18.85
N ARG A 95 6.10 13.07 18.65
CA ARG A 95 7.20 12.65 19.51
C ARG A 95 8.46 13.53 19.36
N PRO A 96 9.28 13.66 20.42
CA PRO A 96 10.59 14.27 20.37
C PRO A 96 11.47 13.74 19.22
N VAL A 97 12.30 14.60 18.63
CA VAL A 97 13.14 14.25 17.47
C VAL A 97 14.01 13.02 17.76
N ASN A 98 14.65 12.98 18.92
CA ASN A 98 15.50 11.85 19.36
C ASN A 98 14.71 10.53 19.44
N GLU A 99 13.47 10.54 19.96
CA GLU A 99 12.63 9.35 19.97
C GLU A 99 12.26 8.88 18.56
N ARG A 100 11.91 9.82 17.68
CA ARG A 100 11.59 9.49 16.28
C ARG A 100 12.77 8.89 15.55
N GLU A 101 13.97 9.45 15.72
CA GLU A 101 15.20 8.89 15.13
C GLU A 101 15.53 7.51 15.69
N ALA A 102 15.39 7.32 17.00
CA ALA A 102 15.60 6.00 17.62
C ALA A 102 14.63 4.94 17.08
N LEU A 103 13.35 5.28 16.91
CA LEU A 103 12.34 4.40 16.33
C LEU A 103 12.64 4.09 14.85
N ARG A 104 13.06 5.08 14.06
CA ARG A 104 13.47 4.88 12.66
C ARG A 104 14.68 3.96 12.56
N ALA A 105 15.70 4.18 13.37
CA ALA A 105 16.90 3.34 13.40
C ALA A 105 16.55 1.90 13.76
N ARG A 106 15.71 1.69 14.79
CA ARG A 106 15.21 0.37 15.16
C ARG A 106 14.46 -0.32 14.03
N PHE A 107 13.59 0.41 13.31
CA PHE A 107 12.87 -0.13 12.16
C PHE A 107 13.81 -0.49 11.00
N GLN A 108 14.78 0.37 10.70
CA GLN A 108 15.78 0.14 9.65
C GLN A 108 16.69 -1.04 9.97
N ALA A 109 16.93 -1.35 11.25
CA ALA A 109 17.69 -2.50 11.70
C ALA A 109 16.91 -3.83 11.60
N LEU A 110 15.59 -3.80 11.36
CA LEU A 110 14.81 -5.03 11.14
C LEU A 110 15.18 -5.68 9.80
N ASP A 111 15.02 -6.99 9.73
CA ASP A 111 15.12 -7.72 8.47
C ASP A 111 14.14 -7.18 7.42
N THR A 112 14.55 -7.22 6.16
CA THR A 112 13.73 -6.70 5.04
C THR A 112 12.37 -7.42 4.95
N SER A 113 12.30 -8.71 5.29
CA SER A 113 11.04 -9.47 5.34
C SER A 113 10.07 -8.88 6.36
N VAL A 114 10.57 -8.56 7.56
CA VAL A 114 9.79 -7.95 8.65
C VAL A 114 9.35 -6.53 8.27
N GLN A 115 10.25 -5.72 7.72
CA GLN A 115 9.91 -4.38 7.23
C GLN A 115 8.78 -4.44 6.17
N ARG A 116 8.88 -5.37 5.22
CA ARG A 116 7.85 -5.57 4.19
C ARG A 116 6.57 -6.19 4.75
N GLY A 117 6.64 -6.95 5.83
CA GLY A 117 5.48 -7.45 6.56
C GLY A 117 4.54 -6.32 7.00
N TRP A 118 5.10 -5.22 7.49
CA TRP A 118 4.33 -4.03 7.90
C TRP A 118 3.57 -3.33 6.77
N LEU A 119 3.87 -3.63 5.50
CA LEU A 119 3.08 -3.16 4.36
C LEU A 119 1.66 -3.75 4.35
N LEU A 120 1.43 -4.87 5.05
CA LEU A 120 0.10 -5.46 5.22
C LEU A 120 -0.80 -4.68 6.20
N GLY A 121 -0.29 -3.60 6.79
CA GLY A 121 -1.01 -2.78 7.76
C GLY A 121 -0.80 -3.24 9.20
N PRO A 122 -1.35 -2.49 10.17
CA PRO A 122 -1.12 -2.73 11.60
C PRO A 122 -1.75 -4.04 12.11
N VAL A 123 -2.79 -4.54 11.45
CA VAL A 123 -3.49 -5.78 11.87
C VAL A 123 -2.73 -7.03 11.44
N LEU A 124 -2.23 -7.07 10.21
CA LEU A 124 -1.62 -8.25 9.61
C LEU A 124 -0.09 -8.23 9.65
N GLY A 125 0.53 -7.06 9.79
CA GLY A 125 1.99 -6.91 9.72
C GLY A 125 2.74 -7.66 10.82
N ALA A 126 2.19 -7.71 12.03
CA ALA A 126 2.77 -8.47 13.13
C ALA A 126 2.79 -9.99 12.85
N ASP A 127 1.76 -10.48 12.14
CA ASP A 127 1.58 -11.89 11.79
C ASP A 127 2.13 -12.23 10.39
N HIS A 128 2.90 -11.33 9.74
CA HIS A 128 3.27 -11.47 8.32
C HIS A 128 3.96 -12.81 8.00
N TRP A 129 4.78 -13.33 8.92
CA TRP A 129 5.50 -14.60 8.75
C TRP A 129 4.54 -15.79 8.69
N ARG A 130 3.45 -15.76 9.46
CA ARG A 130 2.37 -16.77 9.42
C ARG A 130 1.60 -16.70 8.11
N LEU A 131 1.40 -15.48 7.61
CA LEU A 131 0.62 -15.22 6.41
C LEU A 131 1.42 -15.42 5.11
N HIS A 132 2.75 -15.49 5.18
CA HIS A 132 3.63 -15.58 4.01
C HIS A 132 3.24 -16.74 3.09
N GLY A 133 2.93 -17.92 3.64
CA GLY A 133 2.55 -19.09 2.85
C GLY A 133 1.27 -18.88 2.02
N LEU A 134 0.30 -18.14 2.57
CA LEU A 134 -0.98 -17.84 1.93
C LEU A 134 -0.87 -16.68 0.94
N LEU A 135 -0.03 -15.69 1.27
CA LEU A 135 0.19 -14.47 0.50
C LEU A 135 1.26 -14.63 -0.60
N ALA A 136 1.93 -15.77 -0.67
CA ALA A 136 2.83 -16.10 -1.76
C ALA A 136 2.03 -16.34 -3.05
N GLN A 137 2.42 -15.63 -4.12
CA GLN A 137 1.88 -15.78 -5.47
C GLN A 137 0.34 -15.66 -5.55
N VAL A 138 -0.24 -14.67 -4.86
CA VAL A 138 -1.67 -14.41 -4.93
C VAL A 138 -2.01 -13.72 -6.27
N PRO A 139 -2.99 -14.25 -7.04
CA PRO A 139 -3.51 -13.59 -8.23
C PRO A 139 -4.00 -12.15 -7.92
N GLY A 140 -3.85 -11.24 -8.89
CA GLY A 140 -4.09 -9.82 -8.67
C GLY A 140 -5.53 -9.49 -8.26
N ASP A 141 -6.50 -10.25 -8.77
CA ASP A 141 -7.92 -10.19 -8.47
C ASP A 141 -8.27 -10.71 -7.06
N GLN A 142 -7.52 -11.70 -6.56
CA GLN A 142 -7.75 -12.27 -5.22
C GLN A 142 -7.09 -11.48 -4.10
N ARG A 143 -6.03 -10.69 -4.39
CA ARG A 143 -5.20 -10.06 -3.34
C ARG A 143 -5.98 -9.10 -2.45
N ALA A 144 -6.77 -8.21 -3.04
CA ALA A 144 -7.55 -7.23 -2.26
C ALA A 144 -8.62 -7.92 -1.39
N PRO A 145 -9.51 -8.77 -1.94
CA PRO A 145 -10.51 -9.50 -1.15
C PRO A 145 -9.88 -10.37 -0.05
N LEU A 146 -8.74 -11.01 -0.33
CA LEU A 146 -8.04 -11.81 0.66
C LEU A 146 -7.55 -10.96 1.85
N LEU A 147 -6.92 -9.82 1.60
CA LEU A 147 -6.44 -8.94 2.66
C LEU A 147 -7.59 -8.36 3.50
N GLU A 148 -8.73 -8.07 2.87
CA GLU A 148 -9.95 -7.65 3.57
C GLU A 148 -10.48 -8.74 4.50
N VAL A 149 -10.57 -9.98 4.01
CA VAL A 149 -11.00 -11.13 4.83
C VAL A 149 -10.05 -11.37 5.99
N LEU A 150 -8.74 -11.41 5.73
CA LEU A 150 -7.73 -11.61 6.78
C LEU A 150 -7.77 -10.52 7.84
N ALA A 151 -7.99 -9.26 7.44
CA ALA A 151 -8.11 -8.13 8.33
C ALA A 151 -9.38 -8.19 9.20
N ALA A 152 -10.48 -8.75 8.66
CA ALA A 152 -11.74 -8.92 9.38
C ALA A 152 -11.76 -10.14 10.32
N MET A 153 -10.80 -11.06 10.18
CA MET A 153 -10.68 -12.22 11.06
C MET A 153 -10.19 -11.84 12.45
N THR A 154 -10.65 -12.57 13.46
CA THR A 154 -10.08 -12.48 14.82
C THR A 154 -8.67 -13.08 14.86
N ALA A 155 -7.88 -12.77 15.88
CA ALA A 155 -6.55 -13.37 16.07
C ALA A 155 -6.63 -14.91 16.19
N ALA A 156 -7.66 -15.44 16.87
CA ALA A 156 -7.90 -16.87 16.99
C ALA A 156 -8.20 -17.52 15.64
N GLN A 157 -9.05 -16.89 14.82
CA GLN A 157 -9.34 -17.36 13.46
C GLN A 157 -8.10 -17.36 12.57
N ARG A 158 -7.26 -16.31 12.63
CA ARG A 158 -6.00 -16.27 11.87
C ARG A 158 -5.01 -17.34 12.32
N ALA A 159 -4.99 -17.67 13.62
CA ALA A 159 -4.16 -18.76 14.14
C ALA A 159 -4.62 -20.13 13.61
N GLN A 160 -5.93 -20.39 13.56
CA GLN A 160 -6.50 -21.60 12.95
C GLN A 160 -6.19 -21.68 11.45
N LEU A 161 -6.38 -20.58 10.72
CA LEU A 161 -6.03 -20.50 9.30
C LEU A 161 -4.54 -20.77 9.07
N TYR A 162 -3.67 -20.30 9.95
CA TYR A 162 -2.24 -20.57 9.85
C TYR A 162 -1.92 -22.07 9.97
N VAL A 163 -2.60 -22.80 10.85
CA VAL A 163 -2.47 -24.27 10.95
C VAL A 163 -2.94 -24.93 9.65
N LEU A 164 -4.09 -24.51 9.13
CA LEU A 164 -4.64 -25.01 7.87
C LEU A 164 -3.68 -24.79 6.69
N VAL A 165 -3.08 -23.59 6.59
CA VAL A 165 -2.10 -23.25 5.54
C VAL A 165 -0.85 -24.12 5.61
N GLN A 166 -0.39 -24.49 6.80
CA GLN A 166 0.74 -25.41 6.96
C GLN A 166 0.43 -26.83 6.48
N ARG A 167 -0.84 -27.26 6.63
CA ARG A 167 -1.32 -28.57 6.15
C ARG A 167 -1.67 -28.56 4.66
N THR A 168 -1.76 -27.39 4.03
CA THR A 168 -2.15 -27.22 2.63
C THR A 168 -0.92 -27.11 1.73
N PRO A 169 -0.70 -28.08 0.82
CA PRO A 169 0.39 -28.02 -0.15
C PRO A 169 0.33 -26.76 -1.03
N PRO A 170 1.47 -26.23 -1.52
CA PRO A 170 1.50 -25.00 -2.32
C PRO A 170 0.54 -24.97 -3.51
N GLN A 171 0.35 -26.10 -4.19
CA GLN A 171 -0.55 -26.24 -5.33
C GLN A 171 -2.04 -26.06 -4.99
N ASP A 172 -2.45 -26.37 -3.76
CA ASP A 172 -3.84 -26.32 -3.31
C ASP A 172 -4.19 -24.99 -2.63
N ARG A 173 -3.19 -24.13 -2.39
CA ARG A 173 -3.38 -22.83 -1.71
C ARG A 173 -4.28 -21.88 -2.47
N ASP A 174 -4.36 -22.01 -3.80
CA ASP A 174 -5.29 -21.21 -4.60
C ASP A 174 -6.75 -21.57 -4.32
N ALA A 175 -7.07 -22.87 -4.23
CA ALA A 175 -8.39 -23.32 -3.85
C ALA A 175 -8.73 -22.86 -2.43
N LEU A 176 -7.81 -23.02 -1.48
CA LEU A 176 -7.97 -22.54 -0.10
C LEU A 176 -8.27 -21.03 -0.03
N ARG A 177 -7.55 -20.20 -0.80
CA ARG A 177 -7.81 -18.75 -0.87
C ARG A 177 -9.20 -18.46 -1.40
N ARG A 178 -9.60 -19.11 -2.50
CA ARG A 178 -10.92 -18.92 -3.10
C ARG A 178 -12.05 -19.31 -2.15
N GLU A 179 -11.92 -20.43 -1.46
CA GLU A 179 -12.88 -20.85 -0.43
C GLU A 179 -12.97 -19.86 0.73
N LEU A 180 -11.81 -19.40 1.24
CA LEU A 180 -11.77 -18.41 2.32
C LEU A 180 -12.43 -17.08 1.92
N ILE A 181 -12.16 -16.59 0.71
CA ILE A 181 -12.75 -15.35 0.18
C ILE A 181 -14.26 -15.51 -0.01
N ALA A 182 -14.72 -16.67 -0.49
CA ALA A 182 -16.14 -16.94 -0.71
C ALA A 182 -16.92 -17.18 0.60
N THR A 183 -16.23 -17.46 1.71
CA THR A 183 -16.86 -17.75 3.00
C THR A 183 -17.30 -16.47 3.72
N PRO A 184 -18.60 -16.30 3.99
CA PRO A 184 -19.12 -15.17 4.74
C PRO A 184 -18.54 -15.08 6.16
N ALA A 185 -18.46 -13.87 6.72
CA ALA A 185 -17.80 -13.62 7.99
C ALA A 185 -18.44 -14.38 9.18
N ASP A 186 -19.77 -14.51 9.17
CA ASP A 186 -20.57 -15.24 10.16
C ASP A 186 -20.33 -16.76 10.11
N ARG A 187 -20.05 -17.32 8.94
CA ARG A 187 -19.77 -18.77 8.74
C ARG A 187 -18.29 -19.15 8.83
N ARG A 188 -17.39 -18.17 8.90
CA ARG A 188 -15.94 -18.40 8.83
C ARG A 188 -15.40 -19.29 9.94
N GLN A 189 -15.94 -19.19 11.15
CA GLN A 189 -15.49 -20.02 12.27
C GLN A 189 -15.83 -21.50 12.04
N SER A 190 -17.05 -21.79 11.61
CA SER A 190 -17.49 -23.16 11.29
C SER A 190 -16.69 -23.74 10.13
N TRP A 191 -16.49 -22.96 9.06
CA TRP A 191 -15.66 -23.38 7.92
C TRP A 191 -14.21 -23.73 8.34
N LEU A 192 -13.59 -22.92 9.22
CA LEU A 192 -12.24 -23.22 9.72
C LEU A 192 -12.19 -24.55 10.47
N TRP A 193 -13.18 -24.85 11.30
CA TRP A 193 -13.25 -26.12 12.01
C TRP A 193 -13.42 -27.31 11.07
N GLU A 194 -14.35 -27.21 10.11
CA GLU A 194 -14.57 -28.27 9.11
C GLU A 194 -13.32 -28.57 8.28
N GLN A 195 -12.56 -27.54 7.91
CA GLN A 195 -11.32 -27.71 7.14
C GLN A 195 -10.18 -28.31 7.97
N LEU A 196 -10.16 -28.06 9.28
CA LEU A 196 -9.15 -28.61 10.18
C LEU A 196 -9.43 -30.06 10.58
N ASP A 197 -10.68 -30.53 10.49
CA ASP A 197 -11.07 -31.91 10.82
C ASP A 197 -10.83 -32.89 9.67
N ARG A 198 -10.74 -32.39 8.43
CA ARG A 198 -10.31 -33.15 7.24
C ARG A 198 -8.82 -33.49 7.29
#